data_AF-A0A932KC25-F1
#
_entry.id   AF-A0A932KC25-F1
#
_cell.length_a   1.000
_cell.length_b   1.000
_cell.length_c   1.000
_cell.angle_alpha   90.00
_cell.angle_beta   90.00
_cell.angle_gamma   90.00
#
_symmetry.space_group_name_H-M   'P 1'
#
loop_
_entity.id
_entity.type
_entity.pdbx_description
1 polymer ?
#
loop_
_entity_poly.entity_id
_entity_poly.type
_entity_poly.pdbx_seq_one_letter_code
_entity_poly.pdbx_strand_id
1 'polypeptide(L)'
;MLWRSISRPAYETRQTEYFADVQPGNPGFLEITWAKNRKILDADEHFYPEDPLRLEDALLWLYRTRNVRDITAMQREHLMDLIRAYPILFPDTPLNQTVFHDRLTSLMADLDTVLTNEVHTVSFYGEDFHGDGTAFGEAFDMNALTAAHRTFPQDTLVKVTNIDNGKSVVVRINDRGPYIDGRDMDLSRAAFESIAPSSRGVLQATFQRLGDTDLVSGCALERRYQRRITKDTRFHRGIPHVLSLGETLWLGANRFFVMDWITYPDGNRQRFQDFVGPKERFTFKPAIPGEYIFIVGTPEGRRRKMRMRVVECS
;
A
#
# COMPACT_ATOMS: atom_id res chain seq x y z
N MET A 1 -1.34 -10.99 -1.74
CA MET A 1 -0.58 -9.74 -1.47
C MET A 1 0.82 -9.73 -2.07
N LEU A 2 1.56 -10.85 -2.15
CA LEU A 2 2.57 -11.10 -3.23
C LEU A 2 1.90 -11.12 -4.63
N TRP A 3 0.60 -11.40 -4.61
CA TRP A 3 -0.19 -11.79 -5.77
C TRP A 3 -0.86 -10.71 -6.58
N ARG A 4 -0.89 -9.45 -6.12
CA ARG A 4 -1.49 -8.39 -6.93
C ARG A 4 -0.50 -7.59 -7.77
N SER A 5 0.80 -7.68 -7.45
CA SER A 5 1.83 -7.40 -8.48
C SER A 5 1.92 -8.54 -9.52
N ILE A 6 1.30 -9.70 -9.26
CA ILE A 6 1.38 -10.91 -10.12
C ILE A 6 0.01 -11.35 -10.71
N SER A 7 -1.13 -10.77 -10.32
CA SER A 7 -2.45 -11.19 -10.79
C SER A 7 -2.80 -10.57 -12.16
N ARG A 8 -2.15 -11.06 -13.22
CA ARG A 8 -2.89 -11.45 -14.42
C ARG A 8 -3.49 -12.85 -14.18
N PRO A 9 -4.70 -13.15 -14.68
CA PRO A 9 -5.30 -14.46 -14.49
C PRO A 9 -4.48 -15.56 -15.19
N ALA A 10 -4.09 -16.60 -14.46
CA ALA A 10 -3.23 -17.69 -14.92
C ALA A 10 -3.92 -18.74 -15.85
N TYR A 11 -5.14 -18.49 -16.32
CA TYR A 11 -5.84 -19.42 -17.23
C TYR A 11 -5.62 -19.10 -18.72
N GLU A 12 -4.89 -18.04 -19.06
CA GLU A 12 -4.54 -17.69 -20.45
C GLU A 12 -3.13 -18.18 -20.87
N THR A 13 -2.37 -18.81 -19.98
CA THR A 13 -0.99 -19.31 -20.25
C THR A 13 -0.93 -20.73 -20.83
N ARG A 14 -2.00 -21.19 -21.49
CA ARG A 14 -2.02 -22.49 -22.19
C ARG A 14 -1.50 -22.42 -23.64
N GLN A 15 -0.45 -21.65 -23.90
CA GLN A 15 0.26 -21.75 -25.18
C GLN A 15 1.75 -22.02 -24.96
N THR A 16 2.17 -23.09 -25.61
CA THR A 16 3.40 -23.89 -25.48
C THR A 16 4.69 -23.19 -25.92
N GLU A 17 4.75 -21.87 -25.89
CA GLU A 17 5.96 -21.13 -26.24
C GLU A 17 6.25 -20.08 -25.17
N TYR A 18 7.35 -20.27 -24.45
CA TYR A 18 7.79 -19.41 -23.36
C TYR A 18 7.98 -17.97 -23.84
N PHE A 19 7.13 -17.05 -23.37
CA PHE A 19 7.39 -15.61 -23.29
C PHE A 19 7.93 -14.95 -24.58
N ALA A 20 7.54 -15.44 -25.76
CA ALA A 20 7.93 -14.85 -27.04
C ALA A 20 7.19 -13.52 -27.33
N ASP A 21 6.12 -13.22 -26.58
CA ASP A 21 5.25 -12.07 -26.73
C ASP A 21 5.53 -10.92 -25.74
N VAL A 22 6.36 -11.16 -24.71
CA VAL A 22 6.78 -10.13 -23.74
C VAL A 22 8.06 -9.47 -24.23
N GLN A 23 7.91 -8.33 -24.91
CA GLN A 23 9.06 -7.61 -25.46
C GLN A 23 9.97 -7.06 -24.33
N PRO A 24 11.31 -7.07 -24.53
CA PRO A 24 12.26 -6.41 -23.64
C PRO A 24 11.84 -4.95 -23.37
N GLY A 25 11.62 -4.61 -22.10
CA GLY A 25 11.17 -3.26 -21.67
C GLY A 25 9.77 -3.17 -21.04
N ASN A 26 9.06 -4.28 -20.85
CA ASN A 26 7.77 -4.28 -20.15
C ASN A 26 7.94 -4.29 -18.60
N PRO A 27 7.21 -3.45 -17.82
CA PRO A 27 7.41 -3.30 -16.37
C PRO A 27 7.33 -4.60 -15.54
N GLY A 28 6.46 -5.54 -15.92
CA GLY A 28 6.31 -6.82 -15.20
C GLY A 28 7.46 -7.82 -15.41
N PHE A 29 8.34 -7.58 -16.39
CA PHE A 29 9.52 -8.40 -16.63
C PHE A 29 10.61 -8.15 -15.58
N LEU A 30 10.59 -7.00 -14.89
CA LEU A 30 11.72 -6.55 -14.07
C LEU A 30 11.79 -7.19 -12.69
N GLU A 31 10.70 -7.45 -11.96
CA GLU A 31 10.83 -7.86 -10.54
C GLU A 31 11.31 -9.31 -10.36
N ILE A 32 10.82 -10.24 -11.19
CA ILE A 32 11.28 -11.64 -11.18
C ILE A 32 12.67 -11.75 -11.81
N THR A 33 12.94 -11.00 -12.88
CA THR A 33 14.28 -10.91 -13.49
C THR A 33 15.28 -10.24 -12.54
N TRP A 34 14.85 -9.27 -11.74
CA TRP A 34 15.67 -8.60 -10.71
C TRP A 34 15.97 -9.53 -9.54
N ALA A 35 14.99 -10.30 -9.08
CA ALA A 35 15.18 -11.32 -8.05
C ALA A 35 16.13 -12.43 -8.55
N LYS A 36 15.99 -12.88 -9.80
CA LYS A 36 16.91 -13.85 -10.44
C LYS A 36 18.31 -13.27 -10.66
N ASN A 37 18.43 -12.05 -11.19
CA ASN A 37 19.72 -11.40 -11.50
C ASN A 37 20.55 -11.08 -10.25
N ARG A 38 19.89 -10.86 -9.09
CA ARG A 38 20.57 -10.70 -7.79
C ARG A 38 20.70 -12.01 -7.00
N LYS A 39 20.41 -13.16 -7.61
CA LYS A 39 20.44 -14.49 -6.96
C LYS A 39 19.60 -14.52 -5.68
N ILE A 40 18.51 -13.76 -5.66
CA ILE A 40 17.55 -13.73 -4.55
C ILE A 40 16.79 -15.07 -4.48
N LEU A 41 16.51 -15.65 -5.65
CA LEU A 41 15.94 -16.99 -5.83
C LEU A 41 17.00 -17.85 -6.53
N ASP A 42 17.27 -19.05 -6.00
CA ASP A 42 18.15 -20.01 -6.65
C ASP A 42 17.53 -20.43 -7.98
N ALA A 43 18.35 -20.47 -9.03
CA ALA A 43 17.89 -20.70 -10.39
C ALA A 43 17.53 -22.18 -10.58
N ASP A 44 16.23 -22.48 -10.55
CA ASP A 44 15.62 -23.44 -11.48
C ASP A 44 14.10 -23.26 -11.57
N GLU A 45 13.59 -23.72 -12.70
CA GLU A 45 12.29 -23.55 -13.37
C GLU A 45 11.05 -23.18 -12.52
N HIS A 46 10.41 -22.09 -12.95
CA HIS A 46 9.06 -21.61 -12.60
C HIS A 46 8.73 -21.46 -11.10
N PHE A 47 8.97 -20.27 -10.56
CA PHE A 47 8.39 -19.83 -9.30
C PHE A 47 6.91 -19.46 -9.51
N TYR A 48 5.99 -20.25 -8.98
CA TYR A 48 4.62 -19.79 -8.76
C TYR A 48 4.53 -19.24 -7.34
N PRO A 49 4.06 -18.01 -7.14
CA PRO A 49 4.04 -17.41 -5.80
C PRO A 49 3.12 -18.13 -4.76
N GLU A 50 2.46 -19.23 -5.15
CA GLU A 50 1.56 -20.09 -4.35
C GLU A 50 2.27 -21.36 -3.97
N ASP A 51 3.43 -21.60 -4.59
CA ASP A 51 4.26 -22.71 -4.28
C ASP A 51 4.74 -22.57 -2.84
N PRO A 52 4.67 -23.68 -2.09
CA PRO A 52 5.31 -23.74 -0.80
C PRO A 52 6.82 -23.43 -0.92
N LEU A 53 7.33 -22.60 -0.01
CA LEU A 53 8.77 -22.32 0.08
C LEU A 53 9.39 -23.13 1.21
N ARG A 54 10.69 -23.43 1.13
CA ARG A 54 11.42 -23.81 2.35
C ARG A 54 11.54 -22.58 3.25
N LEU A 55 11.46 -22.77 4.56
CA LEU A 55 11.54 -21.66 5.52
C LEU A 55 12.85 -20.88 5.35
N GLU A 56 13.97 -21.56 5.13
CA GLU A 56 15.26 -20.92 4.86
C GLU A 56 15.22 -19.97 3.65
N ASP A 57 14.60 -20.38 2.55
CA ASP A 57 14.48 -19.58 1.33
C ASP A 57 13.54 -18.40 1.53
N ALA A 58 12.42 -18.65 2.23
CA ALA A 58 11.47 -17.62 2.62
C ALA A 58 12.13 -16.55 3.48
N LEU A 59 12.89 -16.92 4.51
CA LEU A 59 13.59 -15.98 5.38
C LEU A 59 14.63 -15.15 4.62
N LEU A 60 15.44 -15.81 3.79
CA LEU A 60 16.44 -15.13 2.98
C LEU A 60 15.80 -14.11 2.04
N TRP A 61 14.67 -14.48 1.42
CA TRP A 61 13.85 -13.58 0.63
C TRP A 61 13.31 -12.40 1.45
N LEU A 62 12.77 -12.65 2.65
CA LEU A 62 12.28 -11.61 3.56
C LEU A 62 13.37 -10.59 3.89
N TYR A 63 14.53 -11.05 4.36
CA TYR A 63 15.63 -10.18 4.72
C TYR A 63 16.11 -9.32 3.52
N ARG A 64 16.25 -9.94 2.35
CA ARG A 64 16.69 -9.25 1.13
C ARG A 64 15.69 -8.20 0.64
N THR A 65 14.39 -8.51 0.67
CA THR A 65 13.36 -7.56 0.25
C THR A 65 13.26 -6.36 1.19
N ARG A 66 13.60 -6.54 2.48
CA ARG A 66 13.59 -5.46 3.47
C ARG A 66 14.92 -4.69 3.57
N ASN A 67 15.94 -5.05 2.78
CA ASN A 67 17.28 -4.47 2.83
C ASN A 67 17.88 -4.43 4.25
N VAL A 68 17.66 -5.46 5.06
CA VAL A 68 18.01 -5.42 6.49
C VAL A 68 19.54 -5.37 6.73
N ARG A 69 20.33 -5.76 5.74
CA ARG A 69 21.81 -5.74 5.70
C ARG A 69 22.29 -5.62 4.25
N ASP A 70 23.61 -5.53 4.05
CA ASP A 70 24.21 -5.68 2.72
C ASP A 70 23.96 -7.08 2.15
N ILE A 71 23.86 -7.18 0.82
CA ILE A 71 23.59 -8.45 0.14
C ILE A 71 24.62 -9.54 0.45
N THR A 72 25.88 -9.18 0.69
CA THR A 72 26.94 -10.13 1.05
C THR A 72 26.73 -10.74 2.44
N ALA A 73 26.07 -10.01 3.35
CA ALA A 73 25.67 -10.51 4.66
C ALA A 73 24.33 -11.27 4.63
N MET A 74 23.53 -11.08 3.58
CA MET A 74 22.26 -11.80 3.36
C MET A 74 22.44 -13.02 2.47
N GLN A 75 23.23 -13.98 2.95
CA GLN A 75 23.48 -15.28 2.31
C GLN A 75 23.02 -16.44 3.21
N ARG A 76 22.82 -17.63 2.63
CA ARG A 76 22.32 -18.80 3.37
C ARG A 76 23.22 -19.18 4.54
N GLU A 77 24.54 -19.08 4.36
CA GLU A 77 25.52 -19.35 5.43
C GLU A 77 25.37 -18.41 6.64
N HIS A 78 24.85 -17.19 6.44
CA HIS A 78 24.67 -16.18 7.48
C HIS A 78 23.24 -16.15 8.06
N LEU A 79 22.38 -17.10 7.67
CA LEU A 79 20.96 -17.06 8.03
C LEU A 79 20.74 -17.10 9.55
N MET A 80 21.56 -17.85 10.28
CA MET A 80 21.47 -17.91 11.75
C MET A 80 21.82 -16.59 12.43
N ASP A 81 22.75 -15.81 11.86
CA ASP A 81 23.08 -14.47 12.37
C ASP A 81 21.92 -13.51 12.14
N LEU A 82 21.28 -13.59 10.96
CA LEU A 82 20.10 -12.80 10.64
C LEU A 82 18.91 -13.14 11.54
N ILE A 83 18.65 -14.42 11.81
CA ILE A 83 17.59 -14.85 12.74
C ILE A 83 17.85 -14.31 14.15
N ARG A 84 19.11 -14.32 14.61
CA ARG A 84 19.46 -13.75 15.92
C ARG A 84 19.29 -12.23 15.97
N ALA A 85 19.66 -11.53 14.90
CA ALA A 85 19.49 -10.08 14.80
C ALA A 85 18.02 -9.67 14.66
N TYR A 86 17.21 -10.50 14.00
CA TYR A 86 15.80 -10.27 13.68
C TYR A 86 14.94 -11.44 14.17
N PRO A 87 14.58 -11.46 15.47
CA PRO A 87 13.94 -12.61 16.10
C PRO A 87 12.45 -12.70 15.71
N ILE A 88 12.19 -13.21 14.50
CA ILE A 88 10.86 -13.50 13.95
C ILE A 88 10.48 -14.99 14.03
N LEU A 89 11.39 -15.80 14.58
CA LEU A 89 11.24 -17.22 14.80
C LEU A 89 11.69 -17.61 16.20
N PHE A 90 11.18 -18.75 16.68
CA PHE A 90 11.73 -19.37 17.88
C PHE A 90 13.12 -19.95 17.57
N PRO A 91 14.11 -19.85 18.48
CA PRO A 91 15.48 -20.31 18.24
C PRO A 91 15.60 -21.77 17.77
N ASP A 92 14.70 -22.65 18.23
CA ASP A 92 14.72 -24.08 17.94
C ASP A 92 13.89 -24.47 16.70
N THR A 93 13.43 -23.49 15.90
CA THR A 93 12.58 -23.76 14.72
C THR A 93 13.38 -24.49 13.64
N PRO A 94 12.95 -25.68 13.16
CA PRO A 94 13.61 -26.36 12.05
C PRO A 94 13.49 -25.56 10.75
N LEU A 95 14.62 -25.22 10.11
CA LEU A 95 14.65 -24.38 8.89
C LEU A 95 14.34 -25.13 7.59
N ASN A 96 14.42 -26.46 7.62
CA ASN A 96 14.13 -27.32 6.47
C ASN A 96 12.62 -27.54 6.24
N GLN A 97 11.77 -26.95 7.08
CA GLN A 97 10.32 -27.08 6.95
C GLN A 97 9.78 -26.25 5.80
N THR A 98 8.65 -26.70 5.28
CA THR A 98 7.90 -25.99 4.25
C THR A 98 6.99 -24.94 4.87
N VAL A 99 6.92 -23.75 4.28
CA VAL A 99 6.01 -22.67 4.65
C VAL A 99 5.01 -22.37 3.55
N PHE A 100 3.78 -22.12 3.98
CA PHE A 100 2.66 -21.73 3.14
C PHE A 100 2.35 -20.24 3.29
N HIS A 101 1.42 -19.75 2.46
CA HIS A 101 1.10 -18.34 2.33
C HIS A 101 0.79 -17.62 3.65
N ASP A 102 -0.03 -18.23 4.50
CA ASP A 102 -0.45 -17.71 5.79
C ASP A 102 0.76 -17.52 6.73
N ARG A 103 1.61 -18.54 6.83
CA ARG A 103 2.81 -18.49 7.66
C ARG A 103 3.81 -17.47 7.13
N LEU A 104 4.02 -17.41 5.82
CA LEU A 104 4.89 -16.40 5.20
C LEU A 104 4.38 -14.98 5.49
N THR A 105 3.07 -14.76 5.40
CA THR A 105 2.45 -13.46 5.71
C THR A 105 2.65 -13.07 7.18
N SER A 106 2.52 -14.03 8.11
CA SER A 106 2.86 -13.80 9.52
C SER A 106 4.32 -13.38 9.69
N LEU A 107 5.26 -14.14 9.10
CA LEU A 107 6.70 -13.83 9.19
C LEU A 107 7.04 -12.46 8.59
N MET A 108 6.37 -12.07 7.51
CA MET A 108 6.48 -10.72 6.95
C MET A 108 6.05 -9.64 7.95
N ALA A 109 4.88 -9.81 8.58
CA ALA A 109 4.37 -8.85 9.54
C ALA A 109 5.24 -8.76 10.81
N ASP A 110 5.73 -9.91 11.28
CA ASP A 110 6.65 -9.99 12.42
C ASP A 110 7.96 -9.26 12.10
N LEU A 111 8.54 -9.48 10.91
CA LEU A 111 9.74 -8.77 10.47
C LEU A 111 9.51 -7.27 10.32
N ASP A 112 8.44 -6.88 9.62
CA ASP A 112 8.10 -5.48 9.43
C ASP A 112 7.91 -4.77 10.81
N THR A 113 7.40 -5.49 11.82
CA THR A 113 7.29 -5.00 13.21
C THR A 113 8.66 -4.82 13.87
N VAL A 114 9.56 -5.81 13.77
CA VAL A 114 10.92 -5.73 14.33
C VAL A 114 11.68 -4.53 13.75
N LEU A 115 11.53 -4.28 12.45
CA LEU A 115 12.23 -3.21 11.74
C LEU A 115 11.74 -1.80 12.08
N THR A 116 10.56 -1.64 12.70
CA THR A 116 10.01 -0.30 13.02
C THR A 116 10.88 0.53 13.95
N ASN A 117 11.78 -0.10 14.71
CA ASN A 117 12.68 0.56 15.64
C ASN A 117 14.08 0.81 15.05
N GLU A 118 14.34 0.37 13.82
CA GLU A 118 15.61 0.65 13.17
C GLU A 118 15.72 2.12 12.78
N VAL A 119 16.92 2.66 12.98
CA VAL A 119 17.25 4.04 12.62
C VAL A 119 18.01 4.02 11.30
N HIS A 120 17.52 4.81 10.37
CA HIS A 120 17.99 4.90 9.00
C HIS A 120 18.45 6.33 8.67
N THR A 121 19.44 6.43 7.82
CA THR A 121 19.94 7.71 7.32
C THR A 121 19.18 8.09 6.04
N VAL A 122 18.48 9.23 6.10
CA VAL A 122 17.59 9.69 5.03
C VAL A 122 18.07 11.03 4.48
N SER A 123 18.07 11.19 3.17
CA SER A 123 18.28 12.47 2.50
C SER A 123 17.15 12.80 1.53
N PHE A 124 17.36 13.73 0.61
CA PHE A 124 16.41 14.05 -0.45
C PHE A 124 17.12 14.34 -1.78
N TYR A 125 16.41 14.14 -2.88
CA TYR A 125 16.90 14.47 -4.22
C TYR A 125 17.02 15.98 -4.43
N GLY A 126 18.09 16.39 -5.14
CA GLY A 126 18.25 17.76 -5.62
C GLY A 126 17.22 18.14 -6.68
N GLU A 127 17.02 19.44 -6.89
CA GLU A 127 16.04 19.97 -7.85
C GLU A 127 16.36 19.58 -9.31
N ASP A 128 17.62 19.31 -9.61
CA ASP A 128 18.12 18.99 -10.96
C ASP A 128 17.50 17.73 -11.57
N PHE A 129 16.97 16.82 -10.74
CA PHE A 129 16.34 15.58 -11.20
C PHE A 129 14.86 15.76 -11.58
N HIS A 130 14.26 16.92 -11.32
CA HIS A 130 12.84 17.12 -11.55
C HIS A 130 12.47 16.96 -13.04
N GLY A 131 11.54 16.06 -13.32
CA GLY A 131 11.11 15.73 -14.68
C GLY A 131 11.91 14.61 -15.34
N ASP A 132 13.03 14.17 -14.74
CA ASP A 132 13.79 13.02 -15.23
C ASP A 132 13.06 11.70 -14.94
N GLY A 133 13.39 10.66 -15.71
CA GLY A 133 12.85 9.33 -15.50
C GLY A 133 13.41 8.66 -14.24
N THR A 134 12.53 8.13 -13.41
CA THR A 134 12.89 7.22 -12.31
C THR A 134 13.25 5.84 -12.85
N ALA A 135 13.85 4.99 -12.02
CA ALA A 135 14.13 3.59 -12.32
C ALA A 135 12.87 2.76 -12.64
N PHE A 136 11.68 3.27 -12.32
CA PHE A 136 10.39 2.63 -12.61
C PHE A 136 9.63 3.28 -13.77
N GLY A 137 10.26 4.23 -14.48
CA GLY A 137 9.75 4.79 -15.72
C GLY A 137 8.74 5.93 -15.57
N GLU A 138 8.34 6.29 -14.35
CA GLU A 138 7.60 7.54 -14.11
C GLU A 138 8.55 8.74 -14.01
N ALA A 139 8.09 9.92 -14.40
CA ALA A 139 8.86 11.16 -14.24
C ALA A 139 8.91 11.58 -12.76
N PHE A 140 10.09 11.94 -12.28
CA PHE A 140 10.29 12.38 -10.91
C PHE A 140 9.66 13.75 -10.66
N ASP A 141 8.72 13.82 -9.71
CA ASP A 141 8.17 15.07 -9.20
C ASP A 141 8.70 15.37 -7.80
N MET A 142 9.55 16.40 -7.69
CA MET A 142 10.11 16.83 -6.40
C MET A 142 9.04 17.32 -5.42
N ASN A 143 7.83 17.64 -5.91
CA ASN A 143 6.71 18.12 -5.11
C ASN A 143 5.73 16.99 -4.72
N ALA A 144 5.89 15.78 -5.26
CA ALA A 144 5.11 14.62 -4.86
C ALA A 144 5.62 14.03 -3.53
N LEU A 145 4.85 13.17 -2.88
CA LEU A 145 5.27 12.45 -1.67
C LEU A 145 5.83 11.07 -2.05
N THR A 146 7.04 11.06 -2.58
CA THR A 146 7.71 9.87 -3.11
C THR A 146 9.12 9.71 -2.56
N ALA A 147 9.70 8.53 -2.75
CA ALA A 147 11.06 8.23 -2.31
C ALA A 147 11.72 7.13 -3.15
N ALA A 148 13.05 7.12 -3.13
CA ALA A 148 13.86 6.04 -3.65
C ALA A 148 14.34 5.09 -2.55
N HIS A 149 14.29 3.80 -2.83
CA HIS A 149 14.83 2.75 -1.95
C HIS A 149 15.47 1.62 -2.76
N ARG A 150 16.54 1.01 -2.22
CA ARG A 150 17.35 0.02 -2.93
C ARG A 150 16.60 -1.26 -3.29
N THR A 151 15.69 -1.68 -2.41
CA THR A 151 15.04 -3.01 -2.52
C THR A 151 13.54 -3.00 -2.30
N PHE A 152 12.94 -1.92 -1.79
CA PHE A 152 11.50 -1.94 -1.52
C PHE A 152 10.76 -2.06 -2.86
N PRO A 153 9.71 -2.88 -2.96
CA PRO A 153 8.92 -2.99 -4.17
C PRO A 153 8.43 -1.62 -4.68
N GLN A 154 8.14 -1.55 -5.98
CA GLN A 154 7.46 -0.38 -6.51
C GLN A 154 6.15 -0.18 -5.75
N ASP A 155 5.82 1.08 -5.51
CA ASP A 155 4.60 1.48 -4.84
C ASP A 155 4.47 1.03 -3.38
N THR A 156 5.53 0.53 -2.74
CA THR A 156 5.53 0.39 -1.29
C THR A 156 5.27 1.75 -0.62
N LEU A 157 4.34 1.80 0.33
CA LEU A 157 4.07 2.94 1.17
C LEU A 157 4.86 2.81 2.47
N VAL A 158 5.62 3.87 2.79
CA VAL A 158 6.49 3.92 3.97
C VAL A 158 6.17 5.18 4.74
N LYS A 159 5.85 5.04 6.02
CA LYS A 159 5.86 6.16 6.96
C LYS A 159 7.29 6.36 7.46
N VAL A 160 7.84 7.52 7.15
CA VAL A 160 9.18 7.95 7.58
C VAL A 160 9.01 8.92 8.73
N THR A 161 9.60 8.61 9.89
CA THR A 161 9.49 9.44 11.10
C THR A 161 10.85 9.99 11.49
N ASN A 162 11.01 11.31 11.47
CA ASN A 162 12.22 11.98 11.92
C ASN A 162 12.37 11.84 13.45
N ILE A 163 13.46 11.22 13.91
CA ILE A 163 13.64 10.90 15.33
C ILE A 163 13.91 12.14 16.19
N ASP A 164 14.41 13.23 15.60
CA ASP A 164 14.79 14.42 16.37
C ASP A 164 13.58 15.28 16.76
N ASN A 165 12.49 15.22 15.99
CA ASN A 165 11.32 16.06 16.21
C ASN A 165 9.97 15.31 16.20
N GLY A 166 9.97 14.00 15.95
CA GLY A 166 8.79 13.15 15.93
C GLY A 166 7.83 13.39 14.76
N LYS A 167 8.15 14.27 13.81
CA LYS A 167 7.33 14.50 12.62
C LYS A 167 7.47 13.34 11.65
N SER A 168 6.40 13.04 10.92
CA SER A 168 6.38 11.94 9.97
C SER A 168 5.70 12.29 8.65
N VAL A 169 6.14 11.64 7.59
CA VAL A 169 5.55 11.71 6.24
C VAL A 169 5.33 10.30 5.71
N VAL A 170 4.26 10.10 4.95
CA VAL A 170 4.04 8.85 4.21
C VAL A 170 4.45 9.08 2.76
N VAL A 171 5.32 8.22 2.25
CA VAL A 171 5.84 8.28 0.88
C VAL A 171 5.59 6.98 0.13
N ARG A 172 5.47 7.11 -1.19
CA ARG A 172 5.42 5.98 -2.12
C ARG A 172 6.80 5.73 -2.72
N ILE A 173 7.25 4.49 -2.71
CA ILE A 173 8.49 4.10 -3.38
C ILE A 173 8.27 4.12 -4.88
N ASN A 174 8.99 4.99 -5.57
CA ASN A 174 8.86 5.19 -7.00
C ASN A 174 10.19 5.28 -7.73
N ASP A 175 11.31 5.06 -7.02
CA ASP A 175 12.65 5.07 -7.60
C ASP A 175 13.62 4.14 -6.84
N ARG A 176 14.81 3.92 -7.42
CA ARG A 176 15.88 3.07 -6.88
C ARG A 176 17.08 3.90 -6.42
N GLY A 177 17.70 3.45 -5.34
CA GLY A 177 18.80 4.15 -4.68
C GLY A 177 18.50 4.36 -3.20
N PRO A 178 19.24 5.21 -2.49
CA PRO A 178 20.53 5.81 -2.88
C PRO A 178 21.62 4.75 -3.07
N TYR A 179 22.60 5.00 -3.92
CA TYR A 179 23.79 4.13 -4.08
C TYR A 179 25.03 4.67 -3.37
N ILE A 180 24.84 5.65 -2.48
CA ILE A 180 25.89 6.20 -1.62
C ILE A 180 25.89 5.43 -0.30
N ASP A 181 27.07 5.03 0.15
CA ASP A 181 27.26 4.31 1.41
C ASP A 181 26.74 5.12 2.61
N GLY A 182 26.13 4.42 3.57
CA GLY A 182 25.59 5.03 4.79
C GLY A 182 24.30 5.81 4.59
N ARG A 183 23.65 5.74 3.42
CA ARG A 183 22.32 6.31 3.18
C ARG A 183 21.33 5.22 2.82
N ASP A 184 20.11 5.30 3.35
CA ASP A 184 19.10 4.24 3.19
C ASP A 184 17.96 4.64 2.27
N MET A 185 17.57 5.93 2.26
CA MET A 185 16.47 6.44 1.46
C MET A 185 16.71 7.88 1.02
N ASP A 186 16.30 8.20 -0.21
CA ASP A 186 16.21 9.58 -0.70
C ASP A 186 14.74 9.95 -0.89
N LEU A 187 14.27 10.94 -0.13
CA LEU A 187 12.93 11.50 -0.25
C LEU A 187 12.85 12.48 -1.43
N SER A 188 11.63 12.75 -1.90
CA SER A 188 11.37 13.99 -2.63
C SER A 188 11.58 15.21 -1.73
N ARG A 189 11.84 16.38 -2.34
CA ARG A 189 11.98 17.64 -1.62
C ARG A 189 10.76 17.94 -0.75
N ALA A 190 9.55 17.82 -1.30
CA ALA A 190 8.31 18.06 -0.54
C ALA A 190 8.13 17.09 0.64
N ALA A 191 8.48 15.82 0.47
CA ALA A 191 8.41 14.85 1.56
C ALA A 191 9.42 15.19 2.67
N PHE A 192 10.65 15.52 2.33
CA PHE A 192 11.67 15.92 3.29
C PHE A 192 11.30 17.19 4.05
N GLU A 193 10.88 18.23 3.33
CA GLU A 193 10.52 19.54 3.90
C GLU A 193 9.32 19.48 4.85
N SER A 194 8.46 18.46 4.71
CA SER A 194 7.36 18.23 5.65
C SER A 194 7.81 17.77 7.04
N ILE A 195 9.02 17.18 7.16
CA ILE A 195 9.55 16.61 8.41
C ILE A 195 10.86 17.25 8.90
N ALA A 196 11.57 18.00 8.06
CA ALA A 196 12.81 18.72 8.41
C ALA A 196 13.10 19.87 7.42
N PRO A 197 13.81 20.93 7.83
CA PRO A 197 14.26 21.95 6.88
C PRO A 197 15.30 21.37 5.90
N SER A 198 15.17 21.69 4.60
CA SER A 198 16.08 21.23 3.54
C SER A 198 17.55 21.61 3.78
N SER A 199 17.80 22.70 4.50
CA SER A 199 19.16 23.13 4.93
C SER A 199 19.91 22.08 5.76
N ARG A 200 19.19 21.08 6.31
CA ARG A 200 19.79 19.99 7.06
C ARG A 200 20.50 18.97 6.16
N GLY A 201 20.04 18.79 4.92
CA GLY A 201 20.57 17.81 3.96
C GLY A 201 20.24 16.35 4.28
N VAL A 202 20.55 15.90 5.51
CA VAL A 202 20.40 14.51 5.96
C VAL A 202 19.78 14.47 7.36
N LEU A 203 18.96 13.46 7.64
CA LEU A 203 18.38 13.21 8.95
C LEU A 203 18.41 11.72 9.30
N GLN A 204 18.21 11.43 10.59
CA GLN A 204 17.97 10.08 11.09
C GLN A 204 16.46 9.86 11.23
N ALA A 205 15.95 8.74 10.73
CA ALA A 205 14.52 8.43 10.78
C ALA A 205 14.26 6.95 10.98
N THR A 206 13.10 6.62 11.54
CA THR A 206 12.58 5.25 11.55
C THR A 206 11.61 5.05 10.39
N PHE A 207 11.56 3.82 9.87
CA PHE A 207 10.64 3.42 8.82
C PHE A 207 9.54 2.52 9.36
N GLN A 208 8.31 2.79 8.96
CA GLN A 208 7.18 1.89 9.13
C GLN A 208 6.58 1.59 7.76
N ARG A 209 6.77 0.35 7.28
CA ARG A 209 6.13 -0.12 6.05
C ARG A 209 4.63 -0.27 6.28
N LEU A 210 3.82 0.34 5.40
CA LEU A 210 2.36 0.33 5.48
C LEU A 210 1.72 -0.68 4.51
N GLY A 211 2.54 -1.34 3.68
CA GLY A 211 2.12 -2.18 2.56
C GLY A 211 2.41 -1.48 1.23
N ASP A 212 1.94 -2.04 0.12
CA ASP A 212 2.03 -1.42 -1.21
C ASP A 212 0.79 -0.53 -1.47
N THR A 213 0.80 0.41 -2.41
CA THR A 213 -0.34 1.32 -2.69
C THR A 213 -1.66 0.58 -2.91
N ASP A 214 -1.58 -0.66 -3.42
CA ASP A 214 -2.71 -1.56 -3.60
C ASP A 214 -3.10 -2.36 -2.33
N LEU A 215 -2.18 -2.48 -1.35
CA LEU A 215 -2.38 -3.11 -0.03
C LEU A 215 -2.79 -2.09 1.04
N VAL A 216 -2.48 -0.81 0.84
CA VAL A 216 -3.24 0.30 1.42
C VAL A 216 -4.53 0.37 0.63
N SER A 217 -5.37 -0.63 0.89
CA SER A 217 -6.65 -0.92 0.28
C SER A 217 -7.35 0.32 -0.27
N GLY A 218 -8.05 0.16 -1.40
CA GLY A 218 -8.88 1.18 -2.08
C GLY A 218 -9.98 1.86 -1.22
N CYS A 219 -9.90 1.69 0.09
CA CYS A 219 -10.58 2.42 1.14
C CYS A 219 -9.80 3.65 1.67
N ALA A 220 -8.48 3.77 1.51
CA ALA A 220 -7.67 4.79 2.21
C ALA A 220 -7.08 5.93 1.34
N LEU A 221 -6.91 5.75 0.03
CA LEU A 221 -6.44 6.82 -0.87
C LEU A 221 -7.61 7.62 -1.45
N GLU A 222 -7.57 8.94 -1.24
CA GLU A 222 -8.55 9.97 -1.65
C GLU A 222 -9.95 9.48 -2.05
N ARG A 223 -10.83 9.34 -1.05
CA ARG A 223 -12.24 9.08 -1.32
C ARG A 223 -12.85 10.26 -2.06
N ARG A 224 -13.23 10.07 -3.33
CA ARG A 224 -14.15 10.99 -4.00
C ARG A 224 -15.52 10.91 -3.32
N TYR A 225 -16.16 12.05 -3.10
CA TYR A 225 -17.44 12.14 -2.40
C TYR A 225 -18.53 12.80 -3.25
N GLN A 226 -19.72 12.21 -3.20
CA GLN A 226 -20.95 12.84 -3.68
C GLN A 226 -21.52 13.72 -2.56
N ARG A 227 -21.32 15.04 -2.68
CA ARG A 227 -21.69 16.01 -1.63
C ARG A 227 -22.99 16.76 -1.92
N ARG A 228 -23.24 17.11 -3.17
CA ARG A 228 -24.31 18.03 -3.55
C ARG A 228 -25.64 17.29 -3.68
N ILE A 229 -26.65 17.61 -2.86
CA ILE A 229 -28.04 17.19 -3.12
C ILE A 229 -28.66 18.16 -4.12
N THR A 230 -28.70 19.45 -3.76
CA THR A 230 -29.14 20.59 -4.60
C THR A 230 -28.06 21.68 -4.61
N LYS A 231 -28.28 22.82 -5.29
CA LYS A 231 -27.34 23.95 -5.26
C LYS A 231 -27.06 24.44 -3.84
N ASP A 232 -28.09 24.44 -2.98
CA ASP A 232 -28.06 25.06 -1.65
C ASP A 232 -27.92 24.04 -0.50
N THR A 233 -28.23 22.77 -0.76
CA THR A 233 -28.11 21.67 0.20
C THR A 233 -26.97 20.72 -0.18
N ARG A 234 -25.93 20.68 0.66
CA ARG A 234 -24.73 19.87 0.48
C ARG A 234 -24.33 19.17 1.77
N PHE A 235 -23.85 17.95 1.65
CA PHE A 235 -23.15 17.26 2.72
C PHE A 235 -21.79 17.92 3.00
N HIS A 236 -21.36 17.88 4.27
CA HIS A 236 -20.03 18.34 4.67
C HIS A 236 -18.95 17.45 4.06
N ARG A 237 -19.04 16.14 4.29
CA ARG A 237 -18.13 15.11 3.74
C ARG A 237 -18.73 14.41 2.51
N GLY A 238 -19.99 13.97 2.60
CA GLY A 238 -20.74 13.33 1.50
C GLY A 238 -20.68 11.80 1.51
N ILE A 239 -21.36 11.18 0.54
CA ILE A 239 -21.32 9.73 0.34
C ILE A 239 -20.06 9.40 -0.48
N PRO A 240 -19.13 8.58 0.05
CA PRO A 240 -17.94 8.19 -0.72
C PRO A 240 -18.34 7.26 -1.86
N HIS A 241 -17.55 7.27 -2.94
CA HIS A 241 -17.74 6.28 -4.00
C HIS A 241 -17.36 4.86 -3.58
N VAL A 242 -16.46 4.71 -2.59
CA VAL A 242 -16.00 3.43 -2.04
C VAL A 242 -15.94 3.50 -0.52
N LEU A 243 -16.38 2.44 0.17
CA LEU A 243 -16.36 2.30 1.64
C LEU A 243 -15.92 0.87 2.03
N SER A 244 -15.18 0.72 3.13
CA SER A 244 -14.83 -0.61 3.66
C SER A 244 -16.08 -1.32 4.20
N LEU A 245 -16.15 -2.65 4.03
CA LEU A 245 -17.11 -3.47 4.75
C LEU A 245 -16.95 -3.27 6.27
N GLY A 246 -18.05 -3.05 6.97
CA GLY A 246 -18.04 -2.80 8.42
C GLY A 246 -17.68 -1.37 8.86
N GLU A 247 -17.23 -0.49 7.96
CA GLU A 247 -17.01 0.92 8.28
C GLU A 247 -18.34 1.70 8.36
N THR A 248 -18.46 2.61 9.32
CA THR A 248 -19.67 3.43 9.47
C THR A 248 -19.63 4.69 8.59
N LEU A 249 -20.62 4.85 7.74
CA LEU A 249 -20.93 6.07 7.00
C LEU A 249 -21.65 7.07 7.91
N TRP A 250 -21.15 8.31 7.96
CA TRP A 250 -21.76 9.43 8.69
C TRP A 250 -22.14 10.54 7.71
N LEU A 251 -23.42 10.91 7.66
CA LEU A 251 -23.94 11.97 6.78
C LEU A 251 -24.50 13.13 7.60
N GLY A 252 -23.87 14.30 7.46
CA GLY A 252 -24.39 15.59 7.93
C GLY A 252 -24.32 16.62 6.81
N ALA A 253 -25.22 17.59 6.83
CA ALA A 253 -25.37 18.60 5.78
C ALA A 253 -25.55 20.01 6.35
N ASN A 254 -25.28 21.02 5.52
CA ASN A 254 -25.46 22.43 5.89
C ASN A 254 -26.93 22.86 6.08
N ARG A 255 -27.88 22.06 5.58
CA ARG A 255 -29.34 22.27 5.67
C ARG A 255 -30.01 20.93 5.95
N PHE A 256 -31.30 20.96 6.27
CA PHE A 256 -32.11 19.75 6.39
C PHE A 256 -32.01 18.89 5.11
N PHE A 257 -31.89 17.59 5.30
CA PHE A 257 -32.01 16.61 4.24
C PHE A 257 -32.88 15.45 4.69
N VAL A 258 -33.40 14.71 3.71
CA VAL A 258 -34.23 13.53 3.93
C VAL A 258 -33.50 12.31 3.41
N MET A 259 -33.39 11.26 4.22
CA MET A 259 -33.00 9.93 3.75
C MET A 259 -34.26 9.16 3.34
N ASP A 260 -34.50 8.98 2.04
CA ASP A 260 -35.75 8.39 1.54
C ASP A 260 -35.67 6.86 1.53
N TRP A 261 -34.73 6.30 0.75
CA TRP A 261 -34.46 4.86 0.73
C TRP A 261 -33.00 4.52 0.45
N ILE A 262 -32.62 3.31 0.85
CA ILE A 262 -31.36 2.66 0.51
C ILE A 262 -31.69 1.36 -0.23
N THR A 263 -31.09 1.17 -1.40
CA THR A 263 -31.06 -0.13 -2.09
C THR A 263 -29.77 -0.85 -1.72
N TYR A 264 -29.89 -2.09 -1.26
CA TYR A 264 -28.80 -2.97 -0.88
C TYR A 264 -28.29 -3.77 -2.09
N PRO A 265 -27.08 -4.35 -2.01
CA PRO A 265 -26.48 -5.13 -3.10
C PRO A 265 -27.31 -6.33 -3.57
N ASP A 266 -28.08 -6.93 -2.67
CA ASP A 266 -29.00 -8.05 -2.96
C ASP A 266 -30.30 -7.62 -3.67
N GLY A 267 -30.46 -6.32 -3.94
CA GLY A 267 -31.65 -5.73 -4.55
C GLY A 267 -32.74 -5.32 -3.56
N ASN A 268 -32.61 -5.67 -2.28
CA ASN A 268 -33.56 -5.27 -1.25
C ASN A 268 -33.55 -3.75 -1.07
N ARG A 269 -34.72 -3.19 -0.74
CA ARG A 269 -34.89 -1.75 -0.50
C ARG A 269 -35.44 -1.50 0.88
N GLN A 270 -34.81 -0.61 1.60
CA GLN A 270 -35.31 -0.13 2.89
C GLN A 270 -35.68 1.34 2.78
N ARG A 271 -36.89 1.66 3.21
CA ARG A 271 -37.39 3.03 3.31
C ARG A 271 -37.12 3.56 4.71
N PHE A 272 -36.64 4.80 4.81
CA PHE A 272 -36.31 5.45 6.08
C PHE A 272 -37.26 6.63 6.35
N GLN A 273 -37.40 7.55 5.39
CA GLN A 273 -38.10 8.84 5.57
C GLN A 273 -37.59 9.67 6.76
N ASP A 274 -36.30 9.54 7.08
CA ASP A 274 -35.69 10.25 8.20
C ASP A 274 -35.33 11.68 7.79
N PHE A 275 -35.88 12.66 8.51
CA PHE A 275 -35.50 14.06 8.41
C PHE A 275 -34.31 14.32 9.32
N VAL A 276 -33.22 14.82 8.75
CA VAL A 276 -31.97 15.04 9.48
C VAL A 276 -31.64 16.52 9.46
N GLY A 277 -31.58 17.13 10.63
CA GLY A 277 -31.27 18.53 10.81
C GLY A 277 -29.80 18.89 10.58
N PRO A 278 -29.47 20.19 10.42
CA PRO A 278 -28.09 20.64 10.17
C PRO A 278 -27.07 20.31 11.27
N LYS A 279 -27.55 20.06 12.50
CA LYS A 279 -26.72 19.67 13.65
C LYS A 279 -26.76 18.16 13.94
N GLU A 280 -27.56 17.42 13.18
CA GLU A 280 -27.76 15.98 13.35
C GLU A 280 -26.99 15.20 12.29
N ARG A 281 -26.88 13.89 12.47
CA ARG A 281 -26.18 13.00 11.54
C ARG A 281 -26.97 11.72 11.32
N PHE A 282 -27.02 11.29 10.07
CA PHE A 282 -27.47 9.95 9.71
C PHE A 282 -26.28 8.98 9.72
N THR A 283 -26.49 7.77 10.22
CA THR A 283 -25.46 6.74 10.34
C THR A 283 -25.87 5.47 9.60
N PHE A 284 -24.94 4.88 8.87
CA PHE A 284 -25.18 3.62 8.17
C PHE A 284 -23.93 2.74 8.20
N LYS A 285 -24.09 1.46 8.51
CA LYS A 285 -23.00 0.48 8.51
C LYS A 285 -23.37 -0.67 7.57
N PRO A 286 -22.67 -0.84 6.43
CA PRO A 286 -22.97 -1.90 5.49
C PRO A 286 -22.58 -3.26 6.09
N ALA A 287 -23.42 -4.27 5.85
CA ALA A 287 -23.24 -5.63 6.35
C ALA A 287 -22.71 -6.60 5.27
N ILE A 288 -22.90 -6.28 4.00
CA ILE A 288 -22.44 -7.08 2.86
C ILE A 288 -21.70 -6.23 1.82
N PRO A 289 -20.72 -6.79 1.09
CA PRO A 289 -20.07 -6.11 -0.02
C PRO A 289 -21.01 -5.91 -1.21
N GLY A 290 -20.72 -4.93 -2.07
CA GLY A 290 -21.47 -4.65 -3.30
C GLY A 290 -21.91 -3.19 -3.45
N GLU A 291 -22.76 -2.90 -4.45
CA GLU A 291 -23.25 -1.55 -4.71
C GLU A 291 -24.46 -1.20 -3.84
N TYR A 292 -24.36 -0.09 -3.10
CA TYR A 292 -25.45 0.54 -2.38
C TYR A 292 -25.89 1.81 -3.12
N ILE A 293 -27.21 2.01 -3.17
CA ILE A 293 -27.81 3.19 -3.79
C ILE A 293 -28.61 3.94 -2.74
N PHE A 294 -28.20 5.17 -2.48
CA PHE A 294 -28.89 6.08 -1.58
C PHE A 294 -29.75 7.04 -2.38
N ILE A 295 -30.99 7.24 -1.93
CA ILE A 295 -31.81 8.35 -2.43
C ILE A 295 -32.06 9.32 -1.30
N VAL A 296 -31.41 10.47 -1.46
CA VAL A 296 -31.40 11.57 -0.51
C VAL A 296 -32.14 12.74 -1.12
N GLY A 297 -32.84 13.51 -0.29
CA GLY A 297 -33.62 14.63 -0.76
C GLY A 297 -33.57 15.84 0.16
N THR A 298 -34.35 16.84 -0.19
CA THR A 298 -34.62 18.01 0.64
C THR A 298 -36.08 17.99 1.12
N PRO A 299 -36.43 18.69 2.20
CA PRO A 299 -37.82 18.77 2.68
C PRO A 299 -38.81 19.26 1.62
N GLU A 300 -38.35 20.05 0.65
CA GLU A 300 -39.15 20.55 -0.48
C GLU A 300 -39.36 19.50 -1.59
N GLY A 301 -38.97 18.24 -1.37
CA GLY A 301 -39.26 17.12 -2.27
C GLY A 301 -38.25 16.91 -3.40
N ARG A 302 -37.15 17.67 -3.47
CA ARG A 302 -36.09 17.41 -4.45
C ARG A 302 -35.31 16.17 -4.05
N ARG A 303 -35.03 15.26 -5.00
CA ARG A 303 -34.34 13.99 -4.75
C ARG A 303 -33.06 13.86 -5.57
N ARG A 304 -32.10 13.10 -5.05
CA ARG A 304 -30.87 12.74 -5.74
C ARG A 304 -30.46 11.31 -5.43
N LYS A 305 -30.10 10.57 -6.49
CA LYS A 305 -29.50 9.25 -6.42
C LYS A 305 -27.99 9.39 -6.22
N MET A 306 -27.44 8.69 -5.24
CA MET A 306 -26.01 8.59 -4.97
C MET A 306 -25.61 7.13 -4.81
N ARG A 307 -24.41 6.76 -5.27
CA ARG A 307 -23.93 5.37 -5.28
C ARG A 307 -22.69 5.19 -4.42
N MET A 308 -22.61 4.10 -3.69
CA MET A 308 -21.44 3.74 -2.88
C MET A 308 -21.14 2.27 -3.10
N ARG A 309 -19.91 1.93 -3.45
CA ARG A 309 -19.46 0.54 -3.53
C ARG A 309 -18.84 0.14 -2.19
N VAL A 310 -19.33 -0.92 -1.59
CA VAL A 310 -18.73 -1.51 -0.39
C VAL A 310 -17.84 -2.65 -0.82
N VAL A 311 -16.61 -2.64 -0.34
CA VAL A 311 -15.60 -3.65 -0.65
C VAL A 311 -15.02 -4.19 0.64
N GLU A 312 -14.69 -5.47 0.65
CA GLU A 312 -13.86 -6.05 1.70
C GLU A 312 -12.44 -5.53 1.49
N CYS A 313 -12.00 -4.68 2.42
CA CYS A 313 -10.65 -4.14 2.45
C CYS A 313 -9.83 -5.05 3.37
N SER A 314 -8.95 -5.85 2.75
CA SER A 314 -7.94 -6.69 3.40
C SER A 314 -6.77 -5.87 3.89
#